data_AF-A0A193KXC2-F1
#
_entry.id   AF-A0A193KXC2-F1
#
_cell.length_a   1.000
_cell.length_b   1.000
_cell.length_c   1.000
_cell.angle_alpha   90.00
_cell.angle_beta   90.00
_cell.angle_gamma   90.00
#
_symmetry.space_group_name_H-M   'P 1'
#
loop_
_entity.id
_entity.type
_entity.pdbx_description
1 polymer ?
#
loop_
_entity_poly.entity_id
_entity_poly.type
_entity_poly.pdbx_seq_one_letter_code
_entity_poly.pdbx_strand_id
1 'polypeptide(L)'
;MADRTGGEPQIDGRSTRWGEHKAQRQVELVDAAVALIEDEGARFRVQRLAERVGLPRSVLYRHFKDRAHLDGLIRRRVVELFMRRMEPTLTFDGTIEEAVQRVVGAHLDWVAQHPRLYAYMGVGEHAMGDGSLVSDTKTAIAMMLSDRFSDVLKALGVSEAPIRSVAIGIVGFVDTSVNQWMRDERREQSEEELRAMLCRSVWAVLDAALRDLGVELSPGQRVADLERV
;
A
#
# COMPACT_ATOMS: atom_id res chain seq x y z
N MET A 1 -21.92 61.35 -13.08
CA MET A 1 -20.64 60.77 -13.51
C MET A 1 -20.17 59.78 -12.47
N ALA A 2 -20.55 58.51 -12.64
CA ALA A 2 -19.94 57.36 -11.97
C ALA A 2 -20.30 56.14 -12.83
N ASP A 3 -19.29 55.45 -13.36
CA ASP A 3 -19.17 54.00 -13.23
C ASP A 3 -17.77 53.57 -13.73
N ARG A 4 -17.04 52.83 -12.89
CA ARG A 4 -15.82 52.10 -13.28
C ARG A 4 -16.04 50.67 -12.87
N THR A 5 -16.43 49.86 -13.86
CA THR A 5 -16.64 48.43 -13.76
C THR A 5 -15.30 47.73 -13.52
N GLY A 6 -15.25 46.89 -12.48
CA GLY A 6 -14.16 45.97 -12.21
C GLY A 6 -14.15 44.84 -13.24
N GLY A 7 -12.98 44.55 -13.81
CA GLY A 7 -12.76 43.36 -14.63
C GLY A 7 -12.42 42.16 -13.75
N GLU A 8 -13.17 41.07 -13.89
CA GLU A 8 -12.89 39.78 -13.26
C GLU A 8 -11.61 39.15 -13.82
N PRO A 9 -10.79 38.46 -13.00
CA PRO A 9 -9.56 37.83 -13.44
C PRO A 9 -9.85 36.55 -14.25
N GLN A 10 -9.50 36.59 -15.54
CA GLN A 10 -9.55 35.45 -16.45
C GLN A 10 -8.44 34.44 -16.10
N ILE A 11 -8.83 33.30 -15.51
CA ILE A 11 -7.92 32.19 -15.16
C ILE A 11 -7.36 31.57 -16.46
N ASP A 12 -6.05 31.73 -16.69
CA ASP A 12 -5.36 31.33 -17.92
C ASP A 12 -5.17 29.79 -17.99
N GLY A 13 -6.02 29.10 -18.78
CA GLY A 13 -6.03 27.65 -18.97
C GLY A 13 -4.74 27.04 -19.56
N ARG A 14 -3.78 27.86 -20.00
CA ARG A 14 -2.43 27.42 -20.40
C ARG A 14 -1.58 27.00 -19.20
N SER A 15 -1.77 27.65 -18.05
CA SER A 15 -1.07 27.31 -16.81
C SER A 15 -1.50 25.93 -16.28
N THR A 16 -2.79 25.62 -16.41
CA THR A 16 -3.39 24.35 -16.02
C THR A 16 -2.90 23.19 -16.90
N ARG A 17 -2.96 23.35 -18.23
CA ARG A 17 -2.45 22.33 -19.17
C ARG A 17 -0.96 22.08 -19.03
N TRP A 18 -0.15 23.13 -18.86
CA TRP A 18 1.29 22.98 -18.65
C TRP A 18 1.62 22.24 -17.35
N GLY A 19 0.85 22.50 -16.28
CA GLY A 19 0.93 21.77 -15.02
C GLY A 19 0.59 20.29 -15.18
N GLU A 20 -0.51 19.97 -15.87
CA GLU A 20 -0.93 18.60 -16.18
C GLU A 20 0.10 17.85 -17.02
N HIS A 21 0.61 18.45 -18.09
CA HIS A 21 1.66 17.85 -18.92
C HIS A 21 2.95 17.60 -18.14
N LYS A 22 3.33 18.52 -17.25
CA LYS A 22 4.52 18.35 -16.40
C LYS A 22 4.33 17.23 -15.37
N ALA A 23 3.15 17.13 -14.77
CA ALA A 23 2.81 16.07 -13.83
C ALA A 23 2.79 14.70 -14.53
N GLN A 24 2.13 14.60 -15.69
CA GLN A 24 2.09 13.37 -16.49
C GLN A 24 3.49 12.89 -16.87
N ARG A 25 4.35 13.80 -17.31
CA ARG A 25 5.74 13.46 -17.65
C ARG A 25 6.54 12.99 -16.44
N GLN A 26 6.29 13.58 -15.27
CA GLN A 26 6.93 13.13 -14.03
C GLN A 26 6.51 11.70 -13.68
N VAL A 27 5.23 11.35 -13.85
CA VAL A 27 4.74 9.98 -13.65
C VAL A 27 5.44 9.00 -14.59
N GLU A 28 5.53 9.31 -15.89
CA GLU A 28 6.22 8.47 -16.89
C GLU A 28 7.70 8.22 -16.52
N LEU A 29 8.40 9.26 -16.05
CA LEU A 29 9.79 9.14 -15.61
C LEU A 29 9.94 8.24 -14.38
N VAL A 30 9.02 8.36 -13.42
CA VAL A 30 9.02 7.55 -12.21
C VAL A 30 8.65 6.11 -12.54
N ASP A 31 7.68 5.86 -13.42
CA ASP A 31 7.32 4.52 -13.89
C ASP A 31 8.50 3.84 -14.61
N ALA A 32 9.23 4.58 -15.45
CA ALA A 32 10.45 4.06 -16.07
C ALA A 32 11.55 3.71 -15.04
N ALA A 33 11.64 4.46 -13.94
CA ALA A 33 12.57 4.19 -12.86
C ALA A 33 12.14 2.97 -12.01
N VAL A 34 10.83 2.80 -11.76
CA VAL A 34 10.27 1.59 -11.13
C VAL A 34 10.61 0.36 -11.95
N ALA A 35 10.38 0.40 -13.27
CA ALA A 35 10.70 -0.72 -14.16
C ALA A 35 12.22 -1.03 -14.17
N LEU A 36 13.09 -0.01 -14.10
CA LEU A 36 14.53 -0.24 -13.95
C LEU A 36 14.89 -0.95 -12.64
N ILE A 37 14.20 -0.68 -11.54
CA ILE A 37 14.44 -1.38 -10.27
C ILE A 37 14.01 -2.84 -10.40
N GLU A 38 12.90 -3.11 -11.09
CA GLU A 38 12.49 -4.49 -11.37
C GLU A 38 13.50 -5.23 -12.25
N ASP A 39 14.04 -4.59 -13.28
CA ASP A 39 14.95 -5.21 -14.25
C ASP A 39 16.38 -5.35 -13.71
N GLU A 40 16.92 -4.31 -13.07
CA GLU A 40 18.35 -4.16 -12.72
C GLU A 40 18.61 -4.04 -11.20
N GLY A 41 17.58 -3.81 -10.38
CA GLY A 41 17.70 -3.60 -8.93
C GLY A 41 17.92 -2.14 -8.51
N ALA A 42 17.97 -1.90 -7.18
CA ALA A 42 17.93 -0.57 -6.56
C ALA A 42 19.11 0.37 -6.90
N ARG A 43 20.24 -0.17 -7.37
CA ARG A 43 21.51 0.54 -7.58
C ARG A 43 21.69 1.12 -8.99
N PHE A 44 20.60 1.29 -9.75
CA PHE A 44 20.68 1.90 -11.08
C PHE A 44 21.21 3.35 -11.04
N ARG A 45 22.00 3.72 -12.04
CA ARG A 45 22.49 5.10 -12.20
C ARG A 45 21.45 5.95 -12.92
N VAL A 46 21.32 7.24 -12.59
CA VAL A 46 20.43 8.19 -13.30
C VAL A 46 20.68 8.22 -14.81
N GLN A 47 21.91 7.94 -15.24
CA GLN A 47 22.26 7.78 -16.65
C GLN A 47 21.45 6.66 -17.35
N ARG A 48 21.22 5.52 -16.68
CA ARG A 48 20.41 4.41 -17.22
C ARG A 48 18.96 4.81 -17.40
N LEU A 49 18.42 5.60 -16.47
CA LEU A 49 17.09 6.18 -16.60
C LEU A 49 17.00 7.09 -17.82
N ALA A 50 18.00 7.96 -18.02
CA ALA A 50 18.11 8.86 -19.18
C ALA A 50 18.11 8.10 -20.50
N GLU A 51 18.90 7.03 -20.59
CA GLU A 51 18.94 6.13 -21.75
C GLU A 51 17.58 5.45 -21.99
N ARG A 52 16.96 4.91 -20.94
CA ARG A 52 15.67 4.21 -21.05
C ARG A 52 14.55 5.10 -21.58
N VAL A 53 14.50 6.35 -21.14
CA VAL A 53 13.43 7.29 -21.55
C VAL A 53 13.82 8.16 -22.75
N GLY A 54 15.03 7.99 -23.29
CA GLY A 54 15.53 8.75 -24.44
C GLY A 54 15.69 10.26 -24.19
N LEU A 55 15.95 10.68 -22.95
CA LEU A 55 16.07 12.09 -22.58
C LEU A 55 17.47 12.43 -22.05
N PRO A 56 18.02 13.62 -22.36
CA PRO A 56 19.24 14.11 -21.72
C PRO A 56 19.07 14.24 -20.20
N ARG A 57 20.14 14.00 -19.44
CA ARG A 57 20.14 14.17 -17.97
C ARG A 57 19.63 15.54 -17.52
N SER A 58 20.02 16.60 -18.24
CA SER A 58 19.59 17.97 -17.95
C SER A 58 18.07 18.17 -18.02
N VAL A 59 17.37 17.36 -18.81
CA VAL A 59 15.90 17.36 -18.90
C VAL A 59 15.30 16.64 -17.70
N LEU A 60 15.87 15.50 -17.30
CA LEU A 60 15.42 14.74 -16.12
C LEU A 60 15.48 15.56 -14.83
N TYR A 61 16.57 16.29 -14.60
CA TYR A 61 16.74 17.13 -13.41
C TYR A 61 15.75 18.31 -13.33
N ARG A 62 14.94 18.57 -14.36
CA ARG A 62 13.81 19.51 -14.27
C ARG A 62 12.61 18.93 -13.51
N HIS A 63 12.53 17.60 -13.40
CA HIS A 63 11.46 16.87 -12.73
C HIS A 63 11.85 16.43 -11.31
N PHE A 64 13.13 16.21 -11.03
CA PHE A 64 13.62 15.90 -9.69
C PHE A 64 14.91 16.68 -9.39
N LYS A 65 15.06 17.12 -8.13
CA LYS A 65 16.12 18.05 -7.71
C LYS A 65 17.46 17.34 -7.59
N ASP A 66 17.42 16.11 -7.08
CA ASP A 66 18.56 15.26 -6.83
C ASP A 66 18.12 13.78 -6.79
N ARG A 67 19.06 12.88 -6.50
CA ARG A 67 18.78 11.44 -6.37
C ARG A 67 17.81 11.14 -5.22
N ALA A 68 17.90 11.83 -4.09
CA ALA A 68 17.02 11.59 -2.95
C ALA A 68 15.56 11.97 -3.26
N HIS A 69 15.34 13.06 -3.98
CA HIS A 69 14.02 13.46 -4.46
C HIS A 69 13.45 12.41 -5.44
N LEU A 70 14.26 11.89 -6.37
CA LEU A 70 13.87 10.79 -7.25
C LEU A 70 13.50 9.54 -6.45
N ASP A 71 14.31 9.17 -5.45
CA ASP A 71 14.05 7.99 -4.61
C ASP A 71 12.74 8.13 -3.82
N GLY A 72 12.45 9.32 -3.28
CA GLY A 72 11.16 9.60 -2.64
C GLY A 72 9.97 9.51 -3.60
N LEU A 73 10.12 9.97 -4.85
CA LEU A 73 9.09 9.82 -5.89
C LEU A 73 8.85 8.35 -6.25
N ILE A 74 9.93 7.58 -6.40
CA ILE A 74 9.85 6.14 -6.69
C ILE A 74 9.18 5.40 -5.53
N ARG A 75 9.58 5.64 -4.28
CA ARG A 75 8.95 4.98 -3.11
C ARG A 75 7.46 5.25 -3.06
N ARG A 76 7.03 6.52 -3.24
CA ARG A 76 5.61 6.88 -3.33
C ARG A 76 4.91 6.11 -4.45
N ARG A 77 5.51 6.04 -5.63
CA ARG A 77 4.93 5.30 -6.75
C ARG A 77 4.80 3.80 -6.47
N VAL A 78 5.81 3.20 -5.84
CA VAL A 78 5.75 1.77 -5.48
C VAL A 78 4.65 1.52 -4.42
N VAL A 79 4.53 2.41 -3.42
CA VAL A 79 3.43 2.36 -2.45
C VAL A 79 2.06 2.51 -3.12
N GLU A 80 1.92 3.42 -4.09
CA GLU A 80 0.68 3.55 -4.87
C GLU A 80 0.35 2.25 -5.63
N LEU A 81 1.33 1.61 -6.26
CA LEU A 81 1.15 0.33 -6.96
C LEU A 81 0.75 -0.78 -5.99
N PHE A 82 1.38 -0.83 -4.82
CA PHE A 82 1.03 -1.76 -3.76
C PHE A 82 -0.41 -1.54 -3.26
N MET A 83 -0.78 -0.30 -2.94
CA MET A 83 -2.14 0.05 -2.49
C MET A 83 -3.19 -0.26 -3.55
N ARG A 84 -2.94 0.02 -4.83
CA ARG A 84 -3.83 -0.37 -5.94
C ARG A 84 -4.10 -1.87 -6.00
N ARG A 85 -3.13 -2.70 -5.58
CA ARG A 85 -3.29 -4.16 -5.50
C ARG A 85 -4.05 -4.59 -4.24
N MET A 86 -3.84 -3.90 -3.12
CA MET A 86 -4.41 -4.22 -1.82
C MET A 86 -5.86 -3.74 -1.65
N GLU A 87 -6.17 -2.50 -2.03
CA GLU A 87 -7.49 -1.86 -1.82
C GLU A 87 -8.68 -2.74 -2.25
N PRO A 88 -8.69 -3.38 -3.44
CA PRO A 88 -9.82 -4.22 -3.84
C PRO A 88 -9.98 -5.49 -2.99
N THR A 89 -8.97 -5.86 -2.21
CA THR A 89 -8.99 -7.05 -1.35
C THR A 89 -9.44 -6.76 0.06
N LEU A 90 -9.41 -5.50 0.48
CA LEU A 90 -9.82 -5.04 1.81
C LEU A 90 -11.37 -4.95 1.93
N THR A 91 -12.09 -5.74 1.13
CA THR A 91 -13.54 -5.93 1.20
C THR A 91 -13.86 -7.20 1.97
N PHE A 92 -14.96 -7.17 2.72
CA PHE A 92 -15.44 -8.33 3.47
C PHE A 92 -16.49 -9.13 2.67
N ASP A 93 -16.21 -9.38 1.39
CA ASP A 93 -17.04 -10.26 0.57
C ASP A 93 -16.79 -11.73 0.91
N GLY A 94 -17.84 -12.55 0.93
CA GLY A 94 -17.72 -13.99 1.16
C GLY A 94 -17.72 -14.38 2.64
N THR A 95 -17.02 -15.46 2.98
CA THR A 95 -16.79 -15.88 4.36
C THR A 95 -15.67 -15.08 5.02
N ILE A 96 -15.62 -15.08 6.35
CA ILE A 96 -14.52 -14.43 7.09
C ILE A 96 -13.16 -15.03 6.71
N GLU A 97 -13.11 -16.36 6.57
CA GLU A 97 -11.90 -17.06 6.11
C GLU A 97 -11.49 -16.64 4.70
N GLU A 98 -12.44 -16.56 3.76
CA GLU A 98 -12.17 -16.11 2.38
C GLU A 98 -11.63 -14.67 2.36
N ALA A 99 -12.16 -13.78 3.20
CA ALA A 99 -11.67 -12.41 3.32
C ALA A 99 -10.22 -12.35 3.84
N VAL A 100 -9.90 -13.11 4.90
CA VAL A 100 -8.53 -13.20 5.45
C VAL A 100 -7.57 -13.76 4.40
N GLN A 101 -7.94 -14.86 3.74
CA GLN A 101 -7.13 -15.49 2.69
C GLN A 101 -6.86 -14.52 1.52
N ARG A 102 -7.87 -13.74 1.12
CA ARG A 102 -7.75 -12.76 0.04
C ARG A 102 -6.75 -11.65 0.36
N VAL A 103 -6.84 -11.06 1.55
CA VAL A 103 -5.96 -9.95 1.97
C VAL A 103 -4.53 -10.43 2.18
N VAL A 104 -4.35 -11.50 2.96
CA VAL A 104 -3.03 -12.09 3.23
C VAL A 104 -2.39 -12.57 1.92
N GLY A 105 -3.20 -13.21 1.08
CA GLY A 105 -2.74 -13.72 -0.19
C GLY A 105 -2.30 -12.62 -1.15
N ALA A 106 -3.08 -11.54 -1.27
CA ALA A 106 -2.71 -10.40 -2.11
C ALA A 106 -1.38 -9.75 -1.70
N HIS A 107 -1.13 -9.66 -0.38
CA HIS A 107 0.13 -9.14 0.13
C HIS A 107 1.30 -10.07 -0.25
N LEU A 108 1.18 -11.38 0.03
CA LEU A 108 2.19 -12.37 -0.31
C LEU A 108 2.48 -12.42 -1.83
N ASP A 109 1.43 -12.49 -2.65
CA ASP A 109 1.53 -12.54 -4.10
C ASP A 109 2.32 -11.35 -4.63
N TRP A 110 1.99 -10.14 -4.16
CA TRP A 110 2.65 -8.91 -4.61
C TRP A 110 4.13 -8.90 -4.22
N VAL A 111 4.45 -9.33 -3.00
CA VAL A 111 5.83 -9.38 -2.50
C VAL A 111 6.66 -10.42 -3.28
N ALA A 112 6.07 -11.58 -3.56
CA ALA A 112 6.71 -12.65 -4.33
C ALA A 112 6.93 -12.24 -5.81
N GLN A 113 5.99 -11.51 -6.41
CA GLN A 113 6.08 -11.00 -7.79
C GLN A 113 7.04 -9.82 -7.93
N HIS A 114 7.11 -8.95 -6.92
CA HIS A 114 7.86 -7.69 -6.97
C HIS A 114 8.92 -7.58 -5.84
N PRO A 115 9.81 -8.57 -5.67
CA PRO A 115 10.72 -8.65 -4.52
C PRO A 115 11.67 -7.45 -4.44
N ARG A 116 12.11 -6.94 -5.61
CA ARG A 116 13.01 -5.78 -5.71
C ARG A 116 12.32 -4.47 -5.35
N LEU A 117 11.04 -4.31 -5.73
CA LEU A 117 10.25 -3.14 -5.38
C LEU A 117 9.88 -3.16 -3.89
N TYR A 118 9.52 -4.32 -3.36
CA TYR A 118 9.24 -4.47 -1.94
C TYR A 118 10.47 -4.14 -1.08
N ALA A 119 11.65 -4.66 -1.44
CA ALA A 119 12.90 -4.29 -0.79
C ALA A 119 13.20 -2.79 -0.88
N TYR A 120 12.86 -2.15 -2.01
CA TYR A 120 13.07 -0.73 -2.26
C TYR A 120 12.15 0.19 -1.43
N MET A 121 10.93 -0.25 -1.10
CA MET A 121 9.98 0.53 -0.29
C MET A 121 10.53 0.91 1.09
N GLY A 122 11.31 0.05 1.75
CA GLY A 122 11.89 0.42 3.05
C GLY A 122 12.58 -0.68 3.85
N VAL A 123 13.01 -1.79 3.23
CA VAL A 123 13.46 -2.98 3.98
C VAL A 123 14.90 -3.42 3.64
N GLY A 124 15.54 -2.81 2.63
CA GLY A 124 16.96 -3.05 2.30
C GLY A 124 17.92 -2.00 2.87
N GLU A 125 19.23 -2.30 2.86
CA GLU A 125 20.37 -1.44 3.28
C GLU A 125 20.39 -0.01 2.68
N HIS A 126 19.49 0.28 1.73
CA HIS A 126 19.32 1.54 1.02
C HIS A 126 18.14 2.37 1.56
N ALA A 127 17.68 2.08 2.79
CA ALA A 127 16.76 2.92 3.56
C ALA A 127 17.43 4.24 3.99
N MET A 128 17.96 4.99 3.03
CA MET A 128 18.29 6.40 3.16
C MET A 128 17.04 7.18 2.72
N GLY A 129 16.04 7.26 3.60
CA GLY A 129 14.74 7.87 3.35
C GLY A 129 13.79 7.70 4.53
N ASP A 130 12.73 8.49 4.58
CA ASP A 130 11.76 8.43 5.68
C ASP A 130 11.09 7.05 5.74
N GLY A 131 11.22 6.36 6.88
CA GLY A 131 10.45 5.15 7.15
C GLY A 131 8.97 5.44 7.41
N SER A 132 8.58 6.72 7.48
CA SER A 132 7.21 7.15 7.70
C SER A 132 6.29 6.72 6.57
N LEU A 133 6.66 6.81 5.29
CA LEU A 133 5.75 6.46 4.20
C LEU A 133 5.25 5.01 4.26
N VAL A 134 6.14 4.07 4.54
CA VAL A 134 5.78 2.65 4.71
C VAL A 134 4.96 2.45 5.98
N SER A 135 5.34 3.10 7.08
CA SER A 135 4.57 3.07 8.33
C SER A 135 3.16 3.66 8.17
N ASP A 136 3.03 4.75 7.42
CA ASP A 136 1.78 5.45 7.11
C ASP A 136 0.90 4.57 6.23
N THR A 137 1.49 3.84 5.28
CA THR A 137 0.78 2.87 4.44
C THR A 137 0.21 1.71 5.27
N LYS A 138 1.01 1.14 6.17
CA LYS A 138 0.55 0.09 7.10
C LYS A 138 -0.58 0.61 8.00
N THR A 139 -0.42 1.84 8.49
CA THR A 139 -1.44 2.52 9.31
C THR A 139 -2.73 2.71 8.52
N ALA A 140 -2.65 3.15 7.26
CA ALA A 140 -3.81 3.31 6.39
C ALA A 140 -4.56 1.99 6.16
N ILE A 141 -3.85 0.90 5.84
CA ILE A 141 -4.46 -0.44 5.71
C ILE A 141 -5.12 -0.87 7.02
N ALA A 142 -4.44 -0.69 8.16
CA ALA A 142 -5.00 -1.03 9.46
C ALA A 142 -6.24 -0.20 9.79
N MET A 143 -6.29 1.09 9.41
CA MET A 143 -7.46 1.94 9.58
C MET A 143 -8.63 1.47 8.72
N MET A 144 -8.39 1.14 7.44
CA MET A 144 -9.42 0.60 6.55
C MET A 144 -10.01 -0.69 7.10
N LEU A 145 -9.17 -1.63 7.55
CA LEU A 145 -9.61 -2.88 8.18
C LEU A 145 -10.38 -2.62 9.49
N SER A 146 -9.88 -1.71 10.34
CA SER A 146 -10.53 -1.32 11.58
C SER A 146 -11.93 -0.74 11.35
N ASP A 147 -12.10 0.10 10.32
CA ASP A 147 -13.39 0.69 9.99
C ASP A 147 -14.37 -0.40 9.55
N ARG A 148 -13.93 -1.32 8.67
CA ARG A 148 -14.76 -2.47 8.24
C ARG A 148 -15.15 -3.38 9.41
N PHE A 149 -14.22 -3.71 10.30
CA PHE A 149 -14.56 -4.51 11.48
C PHE A 149 -15.50 -3.77 12.42
N SER A 150 -15.36 -2.45 12.55
CA SER A 150 -16.25 -1.63 13.37
C SER A 150 -17.68 -1.64 12.82
N ASP A 151 -17.85 -1.63 11.50
CA ASP A 151 -19.17 -1.72 10.86
C ASP A 151 -19.86 -3.06 11.17
N VAL A 152 -19.12 -4.17 11.06
CA VAL A 152 -19.61 -5.51 11.42
C VAL A 152 -19.96 -5.62 12.91
N LEU A 153 -19.10 -5.12 13.80
CA LEU A 153 -19.33 -5.16 15.23
C LEU A 153 -20.56 -4.35 15.66
N LYS A 154 -20.80 -3.19 15.03
CA LYS A 154 -22.00 -2.38 15.28
C LYS A 154 -23.28 -3.12 14.88
N ALA A 155 -23.27 -3.82 13.74
CA ALA A 155 -24.42 -4.64 13.32
C ALA A 155 -24.70 -5.78 14.32
N LEU A 156 -23.66 -6.29 14.98
CA LEU A 156 -23.77 -7.28 16.05
C LEU A 156 -24.09 -6.68 17.44
N GLY A 157 -24.34 -5.37 17.53
CA GLY A 157 -24.71 -4.69 18.78
C GLY A 157 -23.52 -4.29 19.67
N VAL A 158 -22.28 -4.37 19.18
CA VAL A 158 -21.07 -3.97 19.92
C VAL A 158 -20.64 -2.56 19.50
N SER A 159 -20.80 -1.58 20.40
CA SER A 159 -20.52 -0.17 20.11
C SER A 159 -19.10 0.30 20.45
N GLU A 160 -18.42 -0.38 21.39
CA GLU A 160 -17.05 -0.05 21.80
C GLU A 160 -16.17 -1.31 21.76
N ALA A 161 -15.15 -1.30 20.90
CA ALA A 161 -14.21 -2.40 20.75
C ALA A 161 -12.80 -1.90 20.46
N PRO A 162 -11.74 -2.51 21.03
CA PRO A 162 -10.35 -2.14 20.77
C PRO A 162 -9.84 -2.65 19.40
N ILE A 163 -10.71 -2.66 18.39
CA ILE A 163 -10.49 -3.30 17.09
C ILE A 163 -9.38 -2.63 16.27
N ARG A 164 -9.14 -1.34 16.51
CA ARG A 164 -8.03 -0.59 15.90
C ARG A 164 -6.67 -1.19 16.26
N SER A 165 -6.44 -1.46 17.55
CA SER A 165 -5.17 -2.04 18.02
C SER A 165 -4.99 -3.46 17.48
N VAL A 166 -6.08 -4.22 17.39
CA VAL A 166 -6.10 -5.56 16.78
C VAL A 166 -5.70 -5.50 15.30
N ALA A 167 -6.31 -4.58 14.53
CA ALA A 167 -6.00 -4.41 13.11
C ALA A 167 -4.54 -3.98 12.88
N ILE A 168 -4.02 -3.04 13.68
CA ILE A 168 -2.60 -2.63 13.62
C ILE A 168 -1.68 -3.81 13.92
N GLY A 169 -1.98 -4.59 14.98
CA GLY A 169 -1.20 -5.76 15.35
C GLY A 169 -1.17 -6.82 14.26
N ILE A 170 -2.33 -7.11 13.63
CA ILE A 170 -2.45 -8.05 12.51
C ILE A 170 -1.62 -7.59 11.32
N VAL A 171 -1.75 -6.32 10.90
CA VAL A 171 -0.98 -5.77 9.76
C VAL A 171 0.52 -5.84 10.05
N GLY A 172 0.95 -5.45 11.25
CA GLY A 172 2.35 -5.53 11.66
C GLY A 172 2.89 -6.96 11.69
N PHE A 173 2.12 -7.92 12.21
CA PHE A 173 2.49 -9.33 12.25
C PHE A 173 2.64 -9.92 10.83
N VAL A 174 1.66 -9.69 9.96
CA VAL A 174 1.70 -10.16 8.57
C VAL A 174 2.88 -9.55 7.83
N ASP A 175 3.03 -8.23 7.88
CA ASP A 175 4.12 -7.53 7.21
C ASP A 175 5.50 -8.01 7.70
N THR A 176 5.70 -8.09 9.02
CA THR A 176 7.00 -8.51 9.58
C THR A 176 7.33 -9.96 9.21
N SER A 177 6.34 -10.86 9.23
CA SER A 177 6.52 -12.26 8.88
C SER A 177 6.91 -12.43 7.41
N VAL A 178 6.21 -11.73 6.50
CA VAL A 178 6.51 -11.74 5.07
C VAL A 178 7.89 -11.13 4.80
N ASN A 179 8.23 -10.03 5.48
CA ASN A 179 9.56 -9.42 5.41
C ASN A 179 10.67 -10.38 5.83
N GLN A 180 10.47 -11.11 6.94
CA GLN A 180 11.46 -12.08 7.42
C GLN A 180 11.61 -13.24 6.42
N TRP A 181 10.50 -13.78 5.91
CA TRP A 181 10.53 -14.85 4.92
C TRP A 181 11.27 -14.47 3.64
N MET A 182 11.08 -13.23 3.16
CA MET A 182 11.78 -12.73 1.98
C MET A 182 13.30 -12.59 2.16
N ARG A 183 13.75 -12.38 3.40
CA ARG A 183 15.17 -12.25 3.75
C ARG A 183 15.83 -13.58 4.05
N ASP A 184 15.05 -14.62 4.32
CA ASP A 184 15.57 -15.96 4.58
C ASP A 184 15.97 -16.66 3.27
N GLU A 185 17.27 -16.71 3.00
CA GLU A 185 17.83 -17.40 1.84
C GLU A 185 17.57 -18.92 1.87
N ARG A 186 17.37 -19.50 3.06
CA ARG A 186 17.12 -20.94 3.20
C ARG A 186 15.67 -21.30 2.92
N ARG A 187 14.75 -20.32 3.01
CA ARG A 187 13.30 -20.47 2.90
C ARG A 187 12.82 -21.68 3.68
N GLU A 188 12.98 -21.65 4.99
CA GLU A 188 12.56 -22.74 5.88
C GLU A 188 11.08 -23.12 5.72
N GLN A 189 10.27 -22.20 5.19
CA GLN A 189 8.87 -22.40 4.82
C GLN A 189 8.65 -22.01 3.36
N SER A 190 7.85 -22.81 2.66
CA SER A 190 7.29 -22.42 1.36
C SER A 190 6.31 -21.25 1.52
N GLU A 191 6.04 -20.56 0.41
CA GLU A 191 5.05 -19.47 0.38
C GLU A 191 3.66 -19.96 0.83
N GLU A 192 3.29 -21.18 0.46
CA GLU A 192 2.00 -21.78 0.81
C GLU A 192 1.90 -22.14 2.29
N GLU A 193 2.98 -22.67 2.88
CA GLU A 193 3.05 -22.91 4.33
C GLU A 193 2.97 -21.60 5.12
N LEU A 194 3.68 -20.56 4.66
CA LEU A 194 3.62 -19.23 5.25
C LEU A 194 2.22 -18.64 5.16
N ARG A 195 1.59 -18.70 3.98
CA ARG A 195 0.21 -18.24 3.75
C ARG A 195 -0.77 -18.90 4.69
N ALA A 196 -0.73 -20.23 4.77
CA ALA A 196 -1.62 -21.00 5.64
C ALA A 196 -1.41 -20.65 7.12
N MET A 197 -0.15 -20.49 7.54
CA MET A 197 0.19 -20.10 8.92
C MET A 197 -0.29 -18.68 9.25
N LEU A 198 -0.12 -17.72 8.33
CA LEU A 198 -0.60 -16.35 8.49
C LEU A 198 -2.12 -16.30 8.57
N CYS A 199 -2.84 -16.98 7.67
CA CYS A 199 -4.30 -16.98 7.69
C CYS A 199 -4.86 -17.56 9.00
N ARG A 200 -4.32 -18.70 9.47
CA ARG A 200 -4.71 -19.28 10.77
C ARG A 200 -4.43 -18.35 11.94
N SER A 201 -3.27 -17.69 11.94
CA SER A 201 -2.88 -16.78 13.02
C SER A 201 -3.72 -15.50 13.05
N VAL A 202 -4.01 -14.92 11.88
CA VAL A 202 -4.90 -13.76 11.76
C VAL A 202 -6.29 -14.11 12.28
N TRP A 203 -6.85 -15.26 11.88
CA TRP A 203 -8.12 -15.72 12.42
C TRP A 203 -8.07 -15.92 13.94
N ALA A 204 -7.04 -16.58 14.48
CA ALA A 204 -6.92 -16.81 15.92
C ALA A 204 -6.90 -15.50 16.73
N VAL A 205 -6.21 -14.47 16.23
CA VAL A 205 -6.19 -13.14 16.86
C VAL A 205 -7.56 -12.48 16.79
N LEU A 206 -8.25 -12.57 15.66
CA LEU A 206 -9.61 -12.03 15.50
C LEU A 206 -10.62 -12.75 16.39
N ASP A 207 -10.62 -14.09 16.40
CA ASP A 207 -11.51 -14.91 17.23
C ASP A 207 -11.32 -14.59 18.72
N ALA A 208 -10.09 -14.50 19.20
CA ALA A 208 -9.81 -14.10 20.57
C ALA A 208 -10.38 -12.71 20.90
N ALA A 209 -10.16 -11.73 20.02
CA ALA A 209 -10.67 -10.38 20.22
C ALA A 209 -12.21 -10.31 20.18
N LEU A 210 -12.86 -11.12 19.35
CA LEU A 210 -14.32 -11.19 19.24
C LEU A 210 -14.94 -11.86 20.48
N ARG A 211 -14.32 -12.95 20.97
CA ARG A 211 -14.76 -13.65 22.18
C ARG A 211 -14.69 -12.77 23.42
N ASP A 212 -13.64 -11.93 23.54
CA ASP A 212 -13.53 -10.95 24.62
C ASP A 212 -14.68 -9.93 24.62
N LEU A 213 -15.32 -9.73 23.46
CA LEU A 213 -16.51 -8.87 23.28
C LEU A 213 -17.83 -9.64 23.38
N GLY A 214 -17.80 -10.94 23.70
CA GLY A 214 -18.98 -11.80 23.75
C GLY A 214 -19.55 -12.18 22.38
N VAL A 215 -18.77 -11.99 21.31
CA VAL A 215 -19.16 -12.31 19.93
C VAL A 215 -18.52 -13.65 19.53
N GLU A 216 -19.35 -14.61 19.15
CA GLU A 216 -18.89 -15.89 18.60
C GLU A 216 -19.18 -15.95 17.09
N LEU A 217 -18.12 -15.99 16.28
CA LEU A 217 -18.22 -16.15 14.82
C LEU A 217 -17.52 -17.43 14.37
N SER A 218 -18.01 -18.02 13.29
CA SER A 218 -17.34 -19.12 12.59
C SER A 218 -16.53 -18.57 11.41
N PRO A 219 -15.33 -19.12 11.10
CA PRO A 219 -14.57 -18.73 9.90
C PRO A 219 -15.40 -18.87 8.61
N GLY A 220 -16.30 -19.85 8.56
CA GLY A 220 -17.17 -20.12 7.41
C GLY A 220 -18.43 -19.25 7.35
N GLN A 221 -18.65 -18.38 8.33
CA GLN A 221 -19.80 -17.48 8.35
C GLN A 221 -19.61 -16.39 7.30
N ARG A 222 -20.68 -16.07 6.56
CA ARG A 222 -20.64 -15.01 5.55
C ARG A 222 -20.77 -13.66 6.24
N VAL A 223 -19.92 -12.71 5.85
CA VAL A 223 -19.93 -11.36 6.41
C VAL A 223 -21.25 -10.64 6.09
N ALA A 224 -21.79 -10.85 4.89
CA ALA A 224 -23.09 -10.29 4.48
C ALA A 224 -24.28 -10.73 5.36
N ASP A 225 -24.14 -11.84 6.10
CA ASP A 225 -25.19 -12.30 7.03
C ASP A 225 -25.07 -11.60 8.39
N LEU A 226 -23.90 -11.02 8.71
CA LEU A 226 -23.65 -10.24 9.93
C LEU A 226 -24.18 -8.81 9.81
N GLU A 227 -24.13 -8.23 8.62
CA GLU A 227 -24.53 -6.84 8.35
C GLU A 227 -26.05 -6.65 8.19
N ARG A 228 -26.83 -7.74 8.21
CA ARG A 228 -28.30 -7.74 8.04
C ARG A 228 -29.09 -7.78 9.35
N VAL A 229 -28.38 -7.86 10.48
CA VAL A 229 -28.96 -7.85 11.84
C VAL A 229 -29.23 -6.41 12.26
#